data_AF-A0A9E1WH75-F1
#
_entry.id   AF-A0A9E1WH75-F1
#
_cell.length_a   1.000
_cell.length_b   1.000
_cell.length_c   1.000
_cell.angle_alpha   90.00
_cell.angle_beta   90.00
_cell.angle_gamma   90.00
#
_symmetry.space_group_name_H-M   'P 1'
#
loop_
_entity.id
_entity.type
_entity.pdbx_description
1 polymer ?
#
loop_
_entity_poly.entity_id
_entity_poly.type
_entity_poly.pdbx_seq_one_letter_code
_entity_poly.pdbx_strand_id
1 'polypeptide(L)' 'MKNTALTHKHIELGAKMVPFAGYSMPVQYEGVTLEHETVRNGVGVFDVSHMGEFIL' A
#
# COMPACT_ATOMS: atom_id res chain seq x y z
N MET A 1 1.46 15.06 3.43
CA MET A 1 1.04 14.00 2.49
C MET A 1 -0.43 13.72 2.71
N LYS A 2 -1.17 13.38 1.66
CA LYS A 2 -2.55 12.89 1.78
C LYS A 2 -2.55 11.46 2.36
N ASN A 3 -3.64 11.06 3.01
CA ASN A 3 -3.82 9.71 3.54
C ASN A 3 -4.93 9.00 2.75
N THR A 4 -4.85 7.68 2.65
CA THR A 4 -5.94 6.82 2.18
C THR A 4 -6.86 6.44 3.34
N ALA A 5 -8.02 5.86 3.04
CA ALA A 5 -8.92 5.32 4.06
C ALA A 5 -8.27 4.22 4.93
N LEU A 6 -7.24 3.54 4.40
CA LEU A 6 -6.55 2.43 5.08
C LEU A 6 -5.23 2.83 5.74
N THR A 7 -4.86 4.11 5.76
CA THR A 7 -3.55 4.56 6.29
C THR A 7 -3.31 4.13 7.74
N HIS A 8 -4.31 4.22 8.62
CA HIS A 8 -4.14 3.76 10.00
C HIS A 8 -3.87 2.25 10.07
N LYS A 9 -4.51 1.47 9.18
CA LYS A 9 -4.30 0.02 9.14
C LYS A 9 -2.88 -0.33 8.72
N HIS A 10 -2.33 0.42 7.75
CA HIS A 10 -0.93 0.25 7.33
C HIS A 10 0.06 0.52 8.45
N ILE A 11 -0.17 1.59 9.23
CA ILE A 11 0.67 1.93 10.38
C ILE A 11 0.58 0.85 11.47
N GLU A 12 -0.63 0.37 11.78
CA GLU A 12 -0.85 -0.71 12.75
C GLU A 12 -0.15 -2.01 12.34
N LEU A 13 -0.12 -2.32 11.04
CA LEU A 13 0.57 -3.48 10.48
C LEU A 13 2.10 -3.29 10.38
N GLY A 14 2.65 -2.17 10.84
CA GLY A 14 4.10 -1.92 10.83
C GLY A 14 4.67 -1.58 9.45
N ALA A 15 3.84 -1.13 8.51
CA ALA A 15 4.31 -0.79 7.17
C ALA A 15 5.34 0.34 7.18
N LYS A 16 6.34 0.23 6.31
CA LYS A 16 7.25 1.34 6.00
C LYS A 16 6.53 2.36 5.12
N MET A 17 6.07 3.44 5.73
CA MET A 17 5.35 4.51 5.04
C MET A 17 6.30 5.45 4.29
N VAL A 18 6.01 5.74 3.03
CA VAL A 18 6.80 6.64 2.18
C VAL A 18 5.93 7.64 1.41
N PRO A 19 6.48 8.79 1.01
CA PRO A 19 5.81 9.69 0.07
C PRO A 19 5.72 9.08 -1.33
N PHE A 20 4.51 8.95 -1.86
CA PHE A 20 4.27 8.52 -3.24
C PHE A 20 3.14 9.34 -3.86
N ALA A 21 3.41 10.04 -4.97
CA ALA A 21 2.42 10.89 -5.67
C ALA A 21 1.63 11.85 -4.75
N GLY A 22 2.26 12.35 -3.68
CA GLY A 22 1.63 13.23 -2.69
C GLY A 22 0.84 12.52 -1.58
N TYR A 23 0.75 11.18 -1.60
CA TYR A 23 0.16 10.34 -0.55
C TYR A 23 1.21 9.69 0.34
N SER A 24 0.81 9.34 1.57
CA SER A 24 1.59 8.51 2.49
C SER A 24 1.20 7.05 2.29
N MET A 25 2.02 6.29 1.57
CA MET A 25 1.70 4.92 1.14
C MET A 25 2.68 3.88 1.73
N PRO A 26 2.22 2.64 1.98
CA PRO A 26 3.10 1.55 2.43
C PRO A 26 4.00 1.07 1.27
N VAL A 27 5.33 1.13 1.43
CA VAL A 27 6.28 0.60 0.42
C VAL A 27 6.57 -0.89 0.63
N GLN A 28 6.49 -1.35 1.87
CA GLN A 28 6.63 -2.76 2.29
C GLN A 28 6.14 -2.89 3.74
N TYR A 29 5.77 -4.10 4.14
CA TYR A 29 5.43 -4.52 5.50
C TYR A 29 6.53 -5.42 6.08
N GLU A 30 6.84 -6.53 5.40
CA GLU A 30 7.83 -7.52 5.85
C GLU A 30 9.07 -7.56 4.95
N GLY A 31 8.96 -7.04 3.72
CA GLY A 31 10.07 -6.93 2.78
C GLY A 31 9.64 -7.14 1.34
N VAL A 32 10.16 -6.32 0.42
CA VAL A 32 9.74 -6.34 -1.00
C VAL A 32 9.86 -7.73 -1.64
N THR A 33 10.93 -8.49 -1.39
CA THR A 33 11.11 -9.84 -1.95
C THR A 33 10.06 -10.82 -1.40
N LEU A 34 9.79 -10.78 -0.09
CA LEU A 34 8.82 -11.69 0.53
C LEU A 34 7.41 -11.39 0.03
N GLU A 35 7.04 -10.12 -0.07
CA GLU A 35 5.75 -9.69 -0.62
C GLU A 35 5.62 -10.04 -2.11
N HIS A 36 6.71 -9.94 -2.88
CA HIS A 36 6.75 -10.40 -4.27
C HIS A 36 6.46 -11.89 -4.39
N GLU A 37 7.16 -12.72 -3.63
CA GLU A 37 6.96 -14.17 -3.61
C GLU A 37 5.54 -14.54 -3.11
N THR A 38 5.00 -13.78 -2.16
CA THR A 38 3.61 -13.95 -1.67
C THR A 38 2.59 -13.74 -2.78
N VAL A 39 2.79 -12.75 -3.65
CA VAL A 39 1.94 -12.52 -4.83
C VAL A 39 2.12 -13.62 -5.86
N ARG A 40 3.35 -14.09 -6.08
CA ARG A 40 3.66 -15.11 -7.10
C ARG A 40 3.11 -16.49 -6.75
N ASN A 41 3.19 -16.84 -5.47
CA ASN A 41 2.89 -18.18 -4.98
C ASN A 41 1.60 -18.26 -4.16
N GLY A 42 0.87 -17.15 -4.02
CA GLY A 42 -0.32 -17.04 -3.18
C GLY A 42 -1.19 -15.84 -3.55
N VAL A 43 -1.48 -14.99 -2.57
CA VAL A 43 -2.33 -13.79 -2.74
C VAL A 43 -1.66 -12.59 -2.10
N GLY A 44 -1.44 -11.54 -2.87
CA GLY A 44 -1.08 -10.22 -2.34
C GLY A 44 -2.25 -9.25 -2.43
N VAL A 45 -2.43 -8.42 -1.40
CA VAL A 45 -3.46 -7.39 -1.33
C VAL A 45 -2.79 -6.02 -1.38
N PHE A 46 -3.30 -5.14 -2.24
CA PHE A 46 -2.73 -3.81 -2.45
C PHE A 46 -3.78 -2.74 -2.17
N ASP A 47 -3.43 -1.75 -1.36
CA ASP A 47 -4.21 -0.50 -1.25
C ASP A 47 -3.85 0.44 -2.41
N VAL A 48 -4.71 0.49 -3.41
CA VAL A 48 -4.60 1.40 -4.56
C VAL A 48 -5.58 2.59 -4.47
N SER A 49 -6.16 2.87 -3.30
CA SER A 49 -7.16 3.94 -3.11
C SER A 49 -6.62 5.36 -3.29
N HIS A 50 -5.32 5.52 -3.58
CA HIS A 50 -4.74 6.80 -4.01
C HIS A 50 -5.00 7.10 -5.49
N MET A 51 -5.45 6.11 -6.26
CA MET A 51 -5.85 6.28 -7.66
C MET A 51 -7.14 7.10 -7.78
N GLY A 52 -7.27 7.81 -8.90
CA GLY A 52 -8.50 8.51 -9.25
C GLY A 52 -9.44 7.62 -10.06
N GLU A 53 -10.73 7.79 -9.85
CA GLU A 53 -11.80 7.16 -10.63
C GLU A 53 -12.60 8.26 -11.37
N PHE A 54 -12.93 8.02 -12.62
CA PHE A 54 -13.76 8.92 -13.43
C PHE A 54 -15.01 8.18 -13.90
N ILE A 55 -16.16 8.85 -13.81
CA ILE A 55 -17.45 8.35 -14.30
C ILE A 55 -17.89 9.30 -15.42
N LEU A 56 -18.26 8.73 -16.56
CA LEU A 56 -18.71 9.44 -17.76
C LEU A 56 -20.21 9.25 -17.96
#